data_AF-A0A966DHF6-F1
#
_entry.id   AF-A0A966DHF6-F1
#
_cell.length_a   1.000
_cell.length_b   1.000
_cell.length_c   1.000
_cell.angle_alpha   90.00
_cell.angle_beta   90.00
_cell.angle_gamma   90.00
#
_symmetry.space_group_name_H-M   'P 1'
#
loop_
_entity.id
_entity.type
_entity.pdbx_description
1 polymer ?
#
loop_
_entity_poly.entity_id
_entity_poly.type
_entity_poly.pdbx_seq_one_letter_code
_entity_poly.pdbx_strand_id
1 'polypeptide(L)'
;MKKEIHYLIEYLAKSKENPFCVLLLESLNEMMLYTPTRFTPTQISALMEHHALIVPQNVHEGMAQLEKCLEAYLPEALNEGKKALFMTLLEVNFPKKKGFLKISLELFLSQLEPVEKSIYENLLAYISGLNRALALFFVFAKEEPQTFTPESFVHFGEHLHVKLCELIFNDEEKNFLEKGLKELLGVYLTLYGKYLYM
;
A
#
# COMPACT_ATOMS: atom_id res chain seq x y z
N MET A 1 -9.72 11.51 -12.37
CA MET A 1 -8.69 11.28 -11.33
C MET A 1 -9.21 10.46 -10.12
N LYS A 2 -10.13 10.92 -9.24
CA LYS A 2 -10.64 10.03 -8.15
C LYS A 2 -11.44 8.81 -8.63
N LYS A 3 -12.27 8.98 -9.66
CA LYS A 3 -12.93 7.85 -10.36
C LYS A 3 -11.93 6.86 -10.95
N GLU A 4 -10.76 7.34 -11.36
CA GLU A 4 -9.69 6.50 -11.90
C GLU A 4 -9.12 5.59 -10.81
N ILE A 5 -8.87 6.11 -9.60
CA ILE A 5 -8.45 5.31 -8.44
C ILE A 5 -9.49 4.23 -8.13
N HIS A 6 -10.78 4.58 -8.10
CA HIS A 6 -11.88 3.63 -7.88
C HIS A 6 -11.92 2.54 -8.94
N TYR A 7 -11.87 2.91 -10.22
CA TYR A 7 -11.89 1.93 -11.30
C TYR A 7 -10.64 1.07 -11.35
N LEU A 8 -9.46 1.64 -11.08
CA LEU A 8 -8.21 0.88 -11.05
C LEU A 8 -8.21 -0.14 -9.92
N ILE A 9 -8.58 0.23 -8.68
CA ILE A 9 -8.58 -0.74 -7.58
C ILE A 9 -9.60 -1.86 -7.81
N GLU A 10 -10.78 -1.54 -8.34
CA GLU A 10 -11.81 -2.52 -8.71
C GLU A 10 -11.35 -3.44 -9.85
N TYR A 11 -10.74 -2.87 -10.88
CA TYR A 11 -10.20 -3.62 -12.01
C TYR A 11 -9.10 -4.58 -11.55
N LEU A 12 -8.13 -4.08 -10.77
CA LEU A 12 -6.98 -4.85 -10.28
C LEU A 12 -7.38 -5.95 -9.30
N ALA A 13 -8.36 -5.71 -8.44
CA ALA A 13 -8.89 -6.76 -7.57
C ALA A 13 -9.60 -7.84 -8.41
N LYS A 14 -10.36 -7.46 -9.43
CA LYS A 14 -11.19 -8.41 -10.19
C LYS A 14 -10.46 -9.12 -11.32
N SER A 15 -9.29 -8.66 -11.72
CA SER A 15 -8.39 -9.43 -12.59
C SER A 15 -7.82 -10.68 -11.88
N LYS A 16 -7.91 -10.75 -10.53
CA LYS A 16 -7.49 -11.88 -9.67
C LYS A 16 -6.02 -12.27 -9.76
N GLU A 17 -5.23 -11.54 -10.51
CA GLU A 17 -3.79 -11.73 -10.65
C GLU A 17 -3.00 -11.08 -9.50
N ASN A 18 -3.62 -10.17 -8.75
CA ASN A 18 -3.00 -9.50 -7.61
C ASN A 18 -3.78 -9.78 -6.30
N PRO A 19 -3.31 -10.72 -5.46
CA PRO A 19 -4.00 -11.10 -4.22
C PRO A 19 -4.10 -9.94 -3.22
N PHE A 20 -3.17 -8.98 -3.27
CA PHE A 20 -3.22 -7.81 -2.38
C PHE A 20 -4.40 -6.88 -2.70
N CYS A 21 -4.71 -6.65 -3.99
CA CYS A 21 -5.83 -5.76 -4.34
C CYS A 21 -7.19 -6.37 -3.98
N VAL A 22 -7.31 -7.69 -4.09
CA VAL A 22 -8.48 -8.44 -3.62
C VAL A 22 -8.65 -8.25 -2.11
N LEU A 23 -7.60 -8.58 -1.35
CA LEU A 23 -7.56 -8.46 0.10
C LEU A 23 -7.88 -7.04 0.58
N LEU A 24 -7.36 -6.02 -0.12
CA LEU A 24 -7.61 -4.62 0.21
C LEU A 24 -9.10 -4.24 0.04
N LEU A 25 -9.73 -4.63 -1.06
CA LEU A 25 -11.16 -4.35 -1.26
C LEU A 25 -12.04 -5.13 -0.28
N GLU A 26 -11.69 -6.38 0.01
CA GLU A 26 -12.39 -7.19 1.00
C GLU A 26 -12.27 -6.57 2.39
N SER A 27 -11.07 -6.14 2.78
CA SER A 27 -10.83 -5.46 4.07
C SER A 27 -11.66 -4.18 4.19
N LEU A 28 -11.70 -3.35 3.15
CA LEU A 28 -12.52 -2.13 3.16
C LEU A 28 -14.02 -2.43 3.26
N ASN A 29 -14.47 -3.53 2.61
CA ASN A 29 -15.86 -3.96 2.64
C ASN A 29 -16.28 -4.54 4.00
N GLU A 30 -15.46 -5.41 4.59
CA GLU A 30 -15.69 -5.98 5.92
C GLU A 30 -15.80 -4.88 6.99
N MET A 31 -15.04 -3.80 6.81
CA MET A 31 -15.01 -2.65 7.70
C MET A 31 -16.09 -1.61 7.38
N MET A 32 -16.97 -1.88 6.41
CA MET A 32 -18.04 -0.99 5.94
C MET A 32 -17.53 0.39 5.48
N LEU A 33 -16.28 0.46 5.02
CA LEU A 33 -15.65 1.69 4.52
C LEU A 33 -15.88 1.88 3.02
N TYR A 34 -16.06 0.79 2.29
CA TYR A 34 -16.25 0.81 0.84
C TYR A 34 -17.14 -0.35 0.42
N THR A 35 -18.00 -0.16 -0.59
CA THR A 35 -18.79 -1.25 -1.15
C THR A 35 -18.29 -1.58 -2.55
N PRO A 36 -17.66 -2.75 -2.76
CA PRO A 36 -17.20 -3.18 -4.06
C PRO A 36 -18.34 -3.28 -5.08
N THR A 37 -18.10 -2.83 -6.31
CA THR A 37 -19.12 -2.93 -7.37
C THR A 37 -19.32 -4.39 -7.81
N ARG A 38 -20.45 -4.69 -8.44
CA ARG A 38 -20.70 -5.98 -9.10
C ARG A 38 -20.11 -6.06 -10.52
N PHE A 39 -19.58 -4.95 -11.03
CA PHE A 39 -19.07 -4.90 -12.39
C PHE A 39 -17.87 -5.82 -12.61
N THR A 40 -17.82 -6.47 -13.77
CA THR A 40 -16.68 -7.28 -14.23
C THR A 40 -15.50 -6.39 -14.66
N PRO A 41 -14.28 -6.93 -14.78
CA PRO A 41 -13.14 -6.18 -15.31
C PRO A 41 -13.45 -5.49 -16.65
N THR A 42 -14.11 -6.20 -17.58
CA THR A 42 -14.50 -5.66 -18.90
C THR A 42 -15.48 -4.48 -18.78
N GLN A 43 -16.45 -4.57 -17.86
CA GLN A 43 -17.39 -3.47 -17.62
C GLN A 43 -16.69 -2.26 -17.00
N ILE A 44 -15.72 -2.48 -16.11
CA ILE A 44 -14.91 -1.41 -15.51
C ILE A 44 -14.04 -0.74 -16.59
N SER A 45 -13.39 -1.51 -17.47
CA SER A 45 -12.63 -0.97 -18.61
C SER A 45 -13.50 -0.10 -19.51
N ALA A 46 -14.71 -0.55 -19.85
CA ALA A 46 -15.64 0.25 -20.65
C ALA A 46 -16.04 1.58 -19.96
N LEU A 47 -16.20 1.57 -18.63
CA LEU A 47 -16.46 2.80 -17.85
C LEU A 47 -15.25 3.75 -17.85
N MET A 48 -14.03 3.20 -17.76
CA MET A 48 -12.81 3.98 -17.86
C MET A 48 -12.71 4.67 -19.22
N GLU A 49 -12.90 3.94 -20.32
CA GLU A 49 -12.89 4.48 -21.69
C GLU A 49 -13.96 5.55 -21.89
N HIS A 50 -15.19 5.31 -21.41
CA HIS A 50 -16.27 6.29 -21.46
C HIS A 50 -15.91 7.59 -20.73
N HIS A 51 -15.08 7.51 -19.68
CA HIS A 51 -14.57 8.66 -18.94
C HIS A 51 -13.23 9.19 -19.46
N ALA A 52 -12.79 8.78 -20.65
CA ALA A 52 -11.51 9.13 -21.26
C ALA A 52 -10.30 8.82 -20.36
N LEU A 53 -10.41 7.77 -19.54
CA LEU A 53 -9.33 7.26 -18.70
C LEU A 53 -8.57 6.15 -19.43
N ILE A 54 -7.28 6.04 -19.16
CA ILE A 54 -6.41 5.01 -19.75
C ILE A 54 -6.72 3.67 -19.07
N VAL A 55 -7.11 2.68 -19.88
CA VAL A 55 -7.28 1.30 -19.42
C VAL A 55 -5.91 0.60 -19.44
N PRO A 56 -5.48 0.01 -18.31
CA PRO A 56 -4.21 -0.71 -18.27
C PRO A 56 -4.28 -1.97 -19.13
N GLN A 57 -3.18 -2.30 -19.82
CA GLN A 57 -3.09 -3.50 -20.64
C GLN A 57 -2.82 -4.77 -19.82
N ASN A 58 -2.24 -4.60 -18.64
CA ASN A 58 -1.92 -5.68 -17.71
C ASN A 58 -1.87 -5.15 -16.27
N VAL A 59 -1.77 -6.07 -15.30
CA VAL A 59 -1.75 -5.74 -13.87
C VAL A 59 -0.56 -4.87 -13.49
N HIS A 60 0.62 -5.10 -14.06
CA HIS A 60 1.80 -4.31 -13.71
C HIS A 60 1.61 -2.83 -14.08
N GLU A 61 1.11 -2.57 -15.29
CA GLU A 61 0.76 -1.22 -15.74
C GLU A 61 -0.34 -0.61 -14.86
N GLY A 62 -1.39 -1.37 -14.57
CA GLY A 62 -2.49 -0.89 -13.72
C GLY A 62 -2.03 -0.55 -12.30
N MET A 63 -1.11 -1.32 -11.73
CA MET A 63 -0.50 -1.03 -10.42
C MET A 63 0.33 0.25 -10.45
N ALA A 64 1.17 0.42 -11.48
CA ALA A 64 1.98 1.64 -11.63
C ALA A 64 1.09 2.89 -11.83
N GLN A 65 0.01 2.76 -12.61
CA GLN A 65 -0.97 3.81 -12.79
C GLN A 65 -1.69 4.15 -11.46
N LEU A 66 -2.12 3.14 -10.70
CA LEU A 66 -2.74 3.33 -9.38
C LEU A 66 -1.79 4.03 -8.41
N GLU A 67 -0.53 3.60 -8.32
CA GLU A 67 0.48 4.23 -7.47
C GLU A 67 0.69 5.69 -7.84
N LYS A 68 0.86 5.99 -9.12
CA LYS A 68 1.00 7.37 -9.61
C LYS A 68 -0.23 8.22 -9.25
N CYS A 69 -1.44 7.68 -9.43
CA CYS A 69 -2.66 8.37 -9.04
C CYS A 69 -2.67 8.65 -7.53
N LEU A 70 -2.38 7.64 -6.69
CA LEU A 70 -2.36 7.78 -5.24
C LEU A 70 -1.33 8.83 -4.80
N GLU A 71 -0.09 8.76 -5.30
CA GLU A 71 0.97 9.72 -4.97
C GLU A 71 0.55 11.15 -5.30
N ALA A 72 -0.11 11.38 -6.44
CA ALA A 72 -0.56 12.70 -6.86
C ALA A 72 -1.64 13.32 -5.92
N TYR A 73 -2.35 12.50 -5.14
CA TYR A 73 -3.35 12.98 -4.18
C TYR A 73 -2.80 13.22 -2.77
N LEU A 74 -1.60 12.71 -2.47
CA LEU A 74 -0.99 12.89 -1.16
C LEU A 74 -0.18 14.20 -1.12
N PRO A 75 -0.15 14.90 0.02
CA PRO A 75 0.78 16.02 0.21
C PRO A 75 2.22 15.60 -0.08
N GLU A 76 2.99 16.46 -0.72
CA GLU A 76 4.40 16.19 -1.06
C GLU A 76 5.22 15.77 0.17
N ALA A 77 5.06 16.50 1.28
CA ALA A 77 5.71 16.18 2.55
C ALA A 77 5.32 14.81 3.13
N LEU A 78 4.11 14.30 2.83
CA LEU A 78 3.72 12.93 3.18
C LEU A 78 4.43 11.92 2.26
N ASN A 79 4.50 12.20 0.95
CA ASN A 79 5.23 11.35 0.01
C ASN A 79 6.72 11.24 0.36
N GLU A 80 7.36 12.35 0.71
CA GLU A 80 8.74 12.37 1.18
C GLU A 80 8.90 11.63 2.51
N GLY A 81 8.00 11.85 3.46
CA GLY A 81 8.02 11.19 4.77
C GLY A 81 8.00 9.66 4.66
N LYS A 82 7.17 9.09 3.80
CA LYS A 82 7.12 7.64 3.55
C LYS A 82 8.45 7.11 3.01
N LYS A 83 9.02 7.81 2.03
CA LYS A 83 10.32 7.46 1.43
C LYS A 83 11.43 7.51 2.48
N ALA A 84 11.47 8.57 3.28
CA ALA A 84 12.45 8.73 4.35
C ALA A 84 12.33 7.64 5.43
N LEU A 85 11.11 7.28 5.83
CA LEU A 85 10.87 6.17 6.76
C LEU A 85 11.37 4.85 6.20
N PHE A 86 11.06 4.54 4.94
CA PHE A 86 11.51 3.29 4.32
C PHE A 86 13.04 3.24 4.22
N MET A 87 13.69 4.31 3.78
CA MET A 87 15.15 4.38 3.73
C MET A 87 15.78 4.22 5.11
N THR A 88 15.19 4.82 6.14
CA THR A 88 15.65 4.66 7.53
C THR A 88 15.56 3.21 8.00
N LEU A 89 14.47 2.50 7.66
CA LEU A 89 14.32 1.09 7.98
C LEU A 89 15.37 0.24 7.29
N LEU A 90 15.67 0.51 6.02
CA LEU A 90 16.74 -0.18 5.31
C LEU A 90 18.11 0.08 5.96
N GLU A 91 18.41 1.32 6.34
CA GLU A 91 19.67 1.64 7.03
C GLU A 91 19.84 0.91 8.36
N VAL A 92 18.76 0.80 9.14
CA VAL A 92 18.79 0.16 10.48
C VAL A 92 18.87 -1.37 10.38
N ASN A 93 18.14 -1.97 9.43
CA ASN A 93 18.09 -3.42 9.30
C ASN A 93 19.25 -4.01 8.48
N PHE A 94 19.90 -3.20 7.62
CA PHE A 94 21.05 -3.61 6.82
C PHE A 94 22.30 -2.74 7.11
N PRO A 95 22.79 -2.69 8.36
CA PRO A 95 23.83 -1.75 8.77
C PRO A 95 25.15 -1.94 8.00
N LYS A 96 25.47 -3.18 7.63
CA LYS A 96 26.66 -3.50 6.82
C LYS A 96 26.55 -3.03 5.36
N LYS A 97 25.32 -2.76 4.88
CA LYS A 97 25.05 -2.33 3.50
C LYS A 97 24.70 -0.85 3.40
N LYS A 98 24.68 -0.12 4.53
CA LYS A 98 24.39 1.32 4.61
C LYS A 98 25.22 2.16 3.63
N GLY A 99 26.50 1.81 3.45
CA GLY A 99 27.38 2.50 2.51
C GLY A 99 26.88 2.46 1.07
N PHE A 100 26.34 1.32 0.63
CA PHE A 100 25.79 1.14 -0.71
C PHE A 100 24.47 1.90 -0.88
N LEU A 101 23.62 1.87 0.15
CA LEU A 101 22.33 2.57 0.14
C LEU A 101 22.47 4.09 0.00
N LYS A 102 23.56 4.67 0.55
CA LYS A 102 23.90 6.10 0.38
C LYS A 102 24.29 6.46 -1.06
N ILE A 103 24.71 5.49 -1.87
CA ILE A 103 25.08 5.70 -3.27
C ILE A 103 23.85 5.55 -4.15
N SER A 104 23.22 4.37 -4.15
CA SER A 104 21.94 4.15 -4.82
C SER A 104 21.23 2.91 -4.29
N LEU A 105 19.91 2.84 -4.53
CA LEU A 105 19.12 1.65 -4.23
C LEU A 105 19.57 0.46 -5.09
N GLU A 106 19.90 0.65 -6.38
CA GLU A 106 20.34 -0.48 -7.21
C GLU A 106 21.65 -1.09 -6.71
N LEU A 107 22.60 -0.24 -6.27
CA LEU A 107 23.85 -0.73 -5.71
C LEU A 107 23.60 -1.50 -4.41
N PHE A 108 22.75 -0.99 -3.52
CA PHE A 108 22.34 -1.71 -2.31
C PHE A 108 21.77 -3.10 -2.65
N LEU A 109 20.82 -3.19 -3.60
CA LEU A 109 20.21 -4.45 -4.00
C LEU A 109 21.22 -5.45 -4.58
N SER A 110 22.22 -4.96 -5.32
CA SER A 110 23.28 -5.81 -5.89
C SER A 110 24.18 -6.47 -4.84
N GLN A 111 24.21 -5.93 -3.62
CA GLN A 111 25.06 -6.39 -2.53
C GLN A 111 24.33 -7.26 -1.51
N LEU A 112 23.03 -7.50 -1.69
CA LEU A 112 22.25 -8.35 -0.79
C LEU A 112 22.55 -9.83 -1.06
N GLU A 113 22.88 -10.55 0.01
CA GLU A 113 22.91 -12.00 -0.01
C GLU A 113 21.49 -12.58 -0.21
N PRO A 114 21.32 -13.82 -0.67
CA PRO A 114 19.99 -14.38 -0.95
C PRO A 114 19.00 -14.28 0.20
N VAL A 115 19.46 -14.48 1.45
CA VAL A 115 18.64 -14.33 2.65
C VAL A 115 18.28 -12.87 2.91
N GLU A 116 19.26 -11.95 2.80
CA GLU A 116 19.03 -10.51 2.93
C GLU A 116 18.05 -9.99 1.88
N LYS A 117 18.13 -10.53 0.66
CA LYS A 117 17.23 -10.20 -0.45
C LYS A 117 15.80 -10.63 -0.15
N SER A 118 15.60 -11.85 0.38
CA SER A 118 14.28 -12.32 0.81
C SER A 118 13.68 -11.41 1.90
N ILE A 119 14.49 -11.04 2.91
CA ILE A 119 14.07 -10.10 3.96
C ILE A 119 13.68 -8.75 3.38
N TYR A 120 14.49 -8.21 2.46
CA TYR A 120 14.19 -6.96 1.77
C TYR A 120 12.88 -7.03 0.99
N GLU A 121 12.68 -8.11 0.21
CA GLU A 121 11.47 -8.29 -0.62
C GLU A 121 10.21 -8.39 0.23
N ASN A 122 10.25 -9.15 1.34
CA ASN A 122 9.13 -9.25 2.26
C ASN A 122 8.84 -7.92 2.97
N LEU A 123 9.87 -7.19 3.41
CA LEU A 123 9.71 -5.88 4.03
C LEU A 123 9.15 -4.85 3.03
N LEU A 124 9.66 -4.86 1.80
CA LEU A 124 9.17 -4.01 0.72
C LEU A 124 7.70 -4.33 0.41
N ALA A 125 7.34 -5.60 0.32
CA ALA A 125 5.95 -6.02 0.08
C ALA A 125 5.01 -5.52 1.19
N TYR A 126 5.41 -5.68 2.45
CA TYR A 126 4.63 -5.24 3.61
C TYR A 126 4.44 -3.71 3.59
N ILE A 127 5.53 -2.96 3.45
CA ILE A 127 5.49 -1.49 3.45
C ILE A 127 4.75 -0.94 2.24
N SER A 128 4.92 -1.54 1.06
CA SER A 128 4.20 -1.12 -0.15
C SER A 128 2.71 -1.39 -0.02
N GLY A 129 2.32 -2.54 0.53
CA GLY A 129 0.93 -2.86 0.84
C GLY A 129 0.32 -1.86 1.83
N LEU A 130 1.02 -1.59 2.94
CA LEU A 130 0.58 -0.63 3.94
C LEU A 130 0.41 0.77 3.35
N ASN A 131 1.44 1.30 2.67
CA ASN A 131 1.37 2.62 2.05
C ASN A 131 0.24 2.73 1.03
N ARG A 132 0.02 1.69 0.21
CA ARG A 132 -1.04 1.69 -0.80
C ARG A 132 -2.42 1.75 -0.15
N ALA A 133 -2.66 0.93 0.86
CA ALA A 133 -3.93 0.91 1.56
C ALA A 133 -4.20 2.20 2.34
N LEU A 134 -3.20 2.73 3.07
CA LEU A 134 -3.34 3.98 3.79
C LEU A 134 -3.49 5.19 2.84
N ALA A 135 -2.85 5.16 1.67
CA ALA A 135 -3.07 6.17 0.63
C ALA A 135 -4.49 6.10 0.07
N LEU A 136 -5.00 4.89 -0.17
CA LEU A 136 -6.38 4.71 -0.63
C LEU A 136 -7.38 5.22 0.43
N PHE A 137 -7.17 4.85 1.70
CA PHE A 137 -7.96 5.37 2.81
C PHE A 137 -7.92 6.90 2.85
N PHE A 138 -6.73 7.50 2.74
CA PHE A 138 -6.57 8.96 2.72
C PHE A 138 -7.41 9.61 1.60
N VAL A 139 -7.38 9.05 0.40
CA VAL A 139 -8.14 9.57 -0.75
C VAL A 139 -9.65 9.52 -0.48
N PHE A 140 -10.15 8.40 0.02
CA PHE A 140 -11.57 8.22 0.34
C PHE A 140 -12.02 9.09 1.52
N ALA A 141 -11.16 9.24 2.53
CA ALA A 141 -11.44 10.06 3.70
C ALA A 141 -11.58 11.55 3.39
N LYS A 142 -10.94 12.05 2.33
CA LYS A 142 -11.16 13.42 1.84
C LYS A 142 -12.53 13.60 1.16
N GLU A 143 -13.24 12.53 0.80
CA GLU A 143 -14.59 12.58 0.21
C GLU A 143 -15.67 12.33 1.26
N GLU A 144 -15.46 11.34 2.11
CA GLU A 144 -16.44 10.86 3.08
C GLU A 144 -15.89 10.92 4.52
N PRO A 145 -15.59 12.12 5.05
CA PRO A 145 -14.96 12.27 6.37
C PRO A 145 -15.83 11.74 7.53
N GLN A 146 -17.14 11.55 7.31
CA GLN A 146 -18.04 10.95 8.30
C GLN A 146 -17.91 9.43 8.38
N THR A 147 -17.54 8.78 7.27
CA THR A 147 -17.31 7.32 7.19
C THR A 147 -15.88 6.99 7.58
N PHE A 148 -14.93 7.81 7.14
CA PHE A 148 -13.50 7.61 7.35
C PHE A 148 -13.02 8.52 8.50
N THR A 149 -13.31 8.09 9.73
CA THR A 149 -12.94 8.79 10.96
C THR A 149 -11.54 8.36 11.45
N PRO A 150 -10.94 9.08 12.41
CA PRO A 150 -9.69 8.66 13.04
C PRO A 150 -9.76 7.25 13.63
N GLU A 151 -10.88 6.86 14.24
CA GLU A 151 -11.09 5.54 14.82
C GLU A 151 -11.12 4.47 13.73
N SER A 152 -11.85 4.71 12.64
CA SER A 152 -11.89 3.76 11.52
C SER A 152 -10.56 3.66 10.80
N PHE A 153 -9.76 4.73 10.78
CA PHE A 153 -8.39 4.72 10.27
C PHE A 153 -7.46 3.81 11.07
N VAL A 154 -7.47 3.94 12.40
CA VAL A 154 -6.68 3.07 13.27
C VAL A 154 -7.14 1.63 13.11
N HIS A 155 -8.45 1.38 13.22
CA HIS A 155 -9.01 0.03 13.15
C HIS A 155 -8.73 -0.65 11.80
N PHE A 156 -8.84 0.09 10.69
CA PHE A 156 -8.47 -0.38 9.36
C PHE A 156 -6.98 -0.73 9.26
N GLY A 157 -6.10 0.12 9.80
CA GLY A 157 -4.68 -0.17 9.85
C GLY A 157 -4.33 -1.45 10.61
N GLU A 158 -4.98 -1.68 11.76
CA GLU A 158 -4.78 -2.89 12.56
C GLU A 158 -5.29 -4.14 11.85
N HIS A 159 -6.48 -4.08 11.26
CA HIS A 159 -7.03 -5.17 10.47
C HIS A 159 -6.12 -5.51 9.29
N LEU A 160 -5.70 -4.50 8.53
CA LEU A 160 -4.82 -4.66 7.38
C LEU A 160 -3.47 -5.25 7.78
N HIS A 161 -2.90 -4.85 8.92
CA HIS A 161 -1.64 -5.40 9.41
C HIS A 161 -1.71 -6.91 9.57
N VAL A 162 -2.76 -7.43 10.20
CA VAL A 162 -2.97 -8.88 10.35
C VAL A 162 -3.04 -9.55 8.98
N LYS A 163 -3.85 -9.01 8.07
CA LYS A 163 -4.04 -9.54 6.72
C LYS A 163 -2.76 -9.53 5.87
N LEU A 164 -1.97 -8.46 5.97
CA LEU A 164 -0.66 -8.37 5.31
C LEU A 164 0.32 -9.37 5.88
N CYS A 165 0.34 -9.55 7.21
CA CYS A 165 1.20 -10.53 7.85
C CYS A 165 0.85 -11.95 7.41
N GLU A 166 -0.44 -12.28 7.33
CA GLU A 166 -0.95 -13.56 6.82
C GLU A 166 -0.59 -13.82 5.36
N LEU A 167 -0.60 -12.79 4.52
CA LEU A 167 -0.33 -12.90 3.09
C LEU A 167 1.17 -13.07 2.78
N ILE A 168 2.05 -12.42 3.53
CA ILE A 168 3.47 -12.25 3.16
C ILE A 168 4.38 -13.24 3.89
N PHE A 169 4.13 -13.47 5.17
CA PHE A 169 5.06 -14.18 6.04
C PHE A 169 4.54 -15.59 6.35
N ASN A 170 5.46 -16.52 6.56
CA ASN A 170 5.11 -17.80 7.18
C ASN A 170 4.96 -17.64 8.71
N ASP A 171 4.49 -18.69 9.39
CA ASP A 171 4.17 -18.59 10.82
C ASP A 171 5.40 -18.38 11.72
N GLU A 172 6.58 -18.88 11.33
CA GLU A 172 7.82 -18.64 12.06
C GLU A 172 8.27 -17.18 11.93
N GLU A 173 8.23 -16.65 10.70
CA GLU A 173 8.54 -15.24 10.41
C GLU A 173 7.59 -14.28 11.12
N LYS A 174 6.28 -14.59 11.13
CA LYS A 174 5.27 -13.80 11.85
C LYS A 174 5.64 -13.68 13.33
N ASN A 175 5.89 -14.80 13.99
CA ASN A 175 6.20 -14.81 15.43
C ASN A 175 7.45 -13.98 15.75
N PHE A 176 8.43 -13.94 14.85
CA PHE A 176 9.65 -13.16 15.05
C PHE A 176 9.47 -11.66 14.75
N LEU A 177 8.64 -11.32 13.77
CA LEU A 177 8.52 -9.96 13.23
C LEU A 177 7.30 -9.18 13.75
N GLU A 178 6.29 -9.87 14.30
CA GLU A 178 4.98 -9.30 14.65
C GLU A 178 5.11 -8.00 15.45
N LYS A 179 5.89 -8.02 16.53
CA LYS A 179 6.08 -6.82 17.39
C LYS A 179 6.68 -5.66 16.60
N GLY A 180 7.74 -5.90 15.83
CA GLY A 180 8.41 -4.86 15.05
C GLY A 180 7.52 -4.30 13.93
N LEU A 181 6.76 -5.17 13.26
CA LEU A 181 5.81 -4.77 12.21
C LEU A 181 4.62 -4.00 12.77
N LYS A 182 4.17 -4.32 14.00
CA LYS A 182 3.12 -3.59 14.71
C LYS A 182 3.57 -2.20 15.16
N GLU A 183 4.80 -2.08 15.68
CA GLU A 183 5.40 -0.77 15.97
C GLU A 183 5.55 0.06 14.70
N LEU A 184 6.00 -0.57 13.60
CA LEU A 184 6.12 0.07 12.30
C LEU A 184 4.77 0.57 11.76
N LEU A 185 3.70 -0.23 11.90
CA LEU A 185 2.34 0.19 11.58
C LEU A 185 1.99 1.49 12.33
N GLY A 186 2.26 1.55 13.63
CA GLY A 186 1.99 2.74 14.45
C GLY A 186 2.68 4.01 13.93
N VAL A 187 3.92 3.88 13.44
CA VAL A 187 4.66 4.99 12.82
C VAL A 187 3.97 5.45 11.53
N TYR A 188 3.59 4.53 10.65
CA TYR A 188 2.88 4.87 9.41
C TYR A 188 1.49 5.47 9.67
N LEU A 189 0.73 4.93 10.63
CA LEU A 189 -0.55 5.51 11.05
C LEU A 189 -0.36 6.93 11.58
N THR A 190 0.66 7.18 12.41
CA THR A 190 0.96 8.52 12.90
C THR A 190 1.30 9.47 11.75
N LEU A 191 2.13 9.01 10.79
CA LEU A 191 2.52 9.81 9.64
C LEU A 191 1.31 10.21 8.79
N TYR A 192 0.47 9.25 8.41
CA TYR A 192 -0.72 9.53 7.60
C TYR A 192 -1.78 10.31 8.37
N GLY A 193 -2.02 9.95 9.64
CA GLY A 193 -3.00 10.60 10.52
C GLY A 193 -2.72 12.09 10.71
N LYS A 194 -1.44 12.47 10.81
CA LYS A 194 -1.01 13.88 10.87
C LYS A 194 -1.53 14.70 9.68
N TYR A 195 -1.55 14.15 8.47
CA TYR A 195 -2.01 14.91 7.28
C TYR A 195 -3.50 14.75 7.01
N LEU A 196 -4.13 13.74 7.63
CA LEU A 196 -5.53 13.46 7.41
C LEU A 196 -6.42 14.24 8.38
N TYR A 197 -6.01 14.36 9.65
CA TYR A 197 -6.85 14.84 10.76
C TYR A 197 -6.27 16.00 11.58
N MET A 198 -5.04 16.45 11.30
CA MET A 198 -4.48 17.68 11.90
C MET A 198 -4.39 18.79 10.86
#